data_AF-A0AAW0MH87-F1
#
_entry.id   AF-A0AAW0MH87-F1
#
_cell.length_a   1.000
_cell.length_b   1.000
_cell.length_c   1.000
_cell.angle_alpha   90.00
_cell.angle_beta   90.00
_cell.angle_gamma   90.00
#
_symmetry.space_group_name_H-M   'P 1'
#
loop_
_entity.id
_entity.type
_entity.pdbx_description
1 polymer ?
#
loop_
_entity_poly.entity_id
_entity_poly.type
_entity_poly.pdbx_seq_one_letter_code
_entity_poly.pdbx_strand_id
1 'polypeptide(L)'
;MCSGDSGTCLSVGPQAAPAPLTWTGAMQQQAGQLEVVFRAVRQARRQRGRRGARDPPPPGPTDLARALARDPLSAFLAFLAPEVERTILEETNREARRRFGAAWRDADETDLRAYVGLLILAGVFRSRGEAAASLWDAEHGRAVFRATMPLKRFYLLSGLVRFDDRATRAERRAATGDKMAPARAVWDAWAARLPLLYVPGRHVTVDEQLIRFRGRCPFRQYMPGKPARYGIKVWAACDSASSYAWSMQVYTGRPDGGGGRERNLATRVVTDLTRGLARGSNVTCDNFFTSYELAARLLSERGVTLVGTARKNRTELPARLLDVSRRALFSSAFAFTPEATAVSYLAKRGKNVLLLSTAHAEPEVDASRPDRKPRVVLDYNARKGGVDNLDKAVAAYSCRRMTRRWPLALFQGMIDVSCYNAFVLWRELSPGWMASRKNRRRLFLERLGKALVTPLVLRRERPARSEASARFARSVAAAAAAREEEGEGGEEEEEEDRRGGENRDGVGRGAAYGRGRAPASKRKRCQSCPAKKDRKTRIACAACGKYVCGSCAVPHCGGCARRVAARLSFPLPPPPPPPPSPPPQPPPSPPPPPPPPPPPPNWRAPGALLEEDEDEDDGDEDDDE
;
A
#
# COMPACT_ATOMS: atom_id res chain seq x y z
N MET A 1 -58.68 62.92 -26.64
CA MET A 1 -58.92 64.29 -27.15
C MET A 1 -57.55 64.93 -27.37
N CYS A 2 -57.29 65.40 -28.61
CA CYS A 2 -56.10 66.09 -29.15
C CYS A 2 -54.79 65.27 -29.16
N SER A 3 -54.27 64.67 -30.26
CA SER A 3 -54.07 65.03 -31.69
C SER A 3 -52.80 65.83 -31.99
N GLY A 4 -51.94 65.31 -32.90
CA GLY A 4 -50.89 66.04 -33.67
C GLY A 4 -49.45 65.74 -33.21
N ASP A 5 -48.67 64.79 -33.74
CA ASP A 5 -48.16 64.51 -35.11
C ASP A 5 -47.07 65.49 -35.62
N SER A 6 -45.81 65.03 -35.71
CA SER A 6 -44.83 65.35 -36.77
C SER A 6 -43.55 64.51 -36.58
N GLY A 7 -43.21 63.71 -37.59
CA GLY A 7 -42.18 62.68 -37.52
C GLY A 7 -40.74 63.11 -37.81
N THR A 8 -39.83 62.16 -37.63
CA THR A 8 -38.55 62.09 -38.35
C THR A 8 -38.03 60.65 -38.25
N CYS A 9 -37.99 59.97 -39.39
CA CYS A 9 -37.27 58.72 -39.54
C CYS A 9 -35.77 58.99 -39.50
N LEU A 10 -35.04 58.37 -38.57
CA LEU A 10 -33.59 58.23 -38.65
C LEU A 10 -33.19 56.76 -38.54
N SER A 11 -32.46 56.34 -39.56
CA SER A 11 -31.89 55.05 -39.86
C SER A 11 -31.12 54.41 -38.70
N VAL A 12 -31.38 53.12 -38.48
CA VAL A 12 -30.57 52.22 -37.65
C VAL A 12 -29.24 51.94 -38.37
N GLY A 13 -28.15 52.55 -37.91
CA GLY A 13 -26.78 52.17 -38.30
C GLY A 13 -26.25 51.00 -37.44
N PRO A 14 -25.32 50.18 -37.97
CA PRO A 14 -24.81 49.02 -37.25
C PRO A 14 -23.98 49.44 -36.02
N GLN A 15 -24.32 48.90 -34.85
CA GLN A 15 -23.56 49.09 -33.62
C GLN A 15 -22.12 48.59 -33.82
N ALA A 16 -21.17 49.51 -33.73
CA ALA A 16 -19.74 49.22 -33.73
C ALA A 16 -19.38 48.34 -32.53
N ALA A 17 -18.56 47.31 -32.76
CA ALA A 17 -17.99 46.47 -31.71
C ALA A 17 -17.16 47.31 -30.72
N PRO A 18 -17.19 47.01 -29.40
CA PRO A 18 -16.39 47.74 -28.43
C PRO A 18 -14.89 47.49 -28.69
N ALA A 19 -14.13 48.59 -28.78
CA ALA A 19 -12.69 48.56 -28.93
C ALA A 19 -12.00 47.82 -27.77
N PRO A 20 -10.87 47.13 -28.01
CA PRO A 20 -10.11 46.49 -26.94
C PRO A 20 -9.64 47.54 -25.93
N LEU A 21 -9.88 47.28 -24.64
CA LEU A 21 -9.45 48.11 -23.51
C LEU A 21 -7.94 48.39 -23.61
N THR A 22 -7.59 49.61 -23.99
CA THR A 22 -6.22 50.12 -23.93
C THR A 22 -5.87 50.39 -22.47
N TRP A 23 -4.71 49.87 -22.03
CA TRP A 23 -4.18 50.09 -20.69
C TRP A 23 -4.06 51.59 -20.39
N THR A 24 -4.64 52.05 -19.29
CA THR A 24 -4.46 53.44 -18.85
C THR A 24 -3.04 53.63 -18.30
N GLY A 25 -2.47 54.84 -18.42
CA GLY A 25 -1.10 55.14 -17.97
C GLY A 25 -0.85 54.80 -16.49
N ALA A 26 -1.90 54.89 -15.65
CA ALA A 26 -1.83 54.49 -14.25
C ALA A 26 -1.63 52.96 -14.06
N MET A 27 -2.21 52.12 -14.92
CA MET A 27 -2.06 50.67 -14.85
C MET A 27 -0.68 50.21 -15.34
N GLN A 28 -0.10 50.92 -16.32
CA GLN A 28 1.30 50.69 -16.75
C GLN A 28 2.30 51.10 -15.67
N GLN A 29 2.04 52.19 -14.96
CA GLN A 29 2.91 52.64 -13.86
C GLN A 29 2.85 51.68 -12.66
N GLN A 30 1.68 51.14 -12.34
CA GLN A 30 1.51 50.10 -11.31
C GLN A 30 2.17 48.78 -11.72
N ALA A 31 2.09 48.38 -12.99
CA ALA A 31 2.78 47.21 -13.53
C ALA A 31 4.32 47.38 -13.47
N GLY A 32 4.84 48.57 -13.78
CA GLY A 32 6.27 48.89 -13.68
C GLY A 32 6.79 48.89 -12.23
N GLN A 33 6.02 49.45 -11.28
CA GLN A 33 6.37 49.38 -9.86
C GLN A 33 6.36 47.94 -9.32
N LEU A 34 5.38 47.13 -9.74
CA LEU A 34 5.36 45.70 -9.43
C LEU A 34 6.58 44.97 -10.00
N GLU A 35 7.00 45.28 -11.24
CA GLU A 35 8.19 44.67 -11.85
C GLU A 35 9.48 44.96 -11.08
N VAL A 36 9.64 46.19 -10.58
CA VAL A 36 10.78 46.60 -9.73
C VAL A 36 10.79 45.84 -8.40
N VAL A 37 9.63 45.71 -7.76
CA VAL A 37 9.46 44.90 -6.54
C VAL A 37 9.77 43.43 -6.83
N PHE A 38 9.29 42.88 -7.95
CA PHE A 38 9.58 41.49 -8.34
C PHE A 38 11.07 41.26 -8.60
N ARG A 39 11.79 42.22 -9.22
CA ARG A 39 13.25 42.14 -9.41
C ARG A 39 14.00 42.16 -8.08
N ALA A 40 13.62 43.02 -7.14
CA ALA A 40 14.23 43.08 -5.81
C ALA A 40 13.99 41.78 -5.01
N VAL A 41 12.78 41.23 -5.05
CA VAL A 41 12.45 39.94 -4.42
C VAL A 41 13.24 38.79 -5.05
N ARG A 42 13.38 38.77 -6.39
CA ARG A 42 14.21 37.78 -7.13
C ARG A 42 15.69 37.85 -6.69
N GLN A 43 16.26 39.05 -6.56
CA GLN A 43 17.65 39.24 -6.12
C GLN A 43 17.87 38.81 -4.66
N ALA A 44 16.97 39.17 -3.75
CA ALA A 44 17.05 38.76 -2.34
C ALA A 44 16.96 37.23 -2.18
N ARG A 45 16.13 36.55 -3.00
CA ARG A 45 16.04 35.08 -3.02
C ARG A 45 17.30 34.41 -3.57
N ARG A 46 17.91 34.98 -4.61
CA ARG A 46 19.18 34.47 -5.19
C ARG A 46 20.36 34.64 -4.23
N GLN A 47 20.42 35.74 -3.48
CA GLN A 47 21.52 36.01 -2.54
C GLN A 47 21.46 35.15 -1.27
N ARG A 48 20.27 34.74 -0.80
CA ARG A 48 20.09 33.82 0.36
C ARG A 48 20.44 32.34 0.06
N GLY A 49 20.92 32.02 -1.14
CA GLY A 49 21.29 30.67 -1.58
C GLY A 49 22.79 30.39 -1.70
N ARG A 50 23.66 31.39 -1.47
CA ARG A 50 25.12 31.26 -1.66
C ARG A 50 25.90 31.47 -0.37
N ARG A 51 25.88 30.50 0.54
CA ARG A 51 26.93 30.32 1.57
C ARG A 51 27.14 28.84 1.86
N GLY A 52 28.25 28.29 1.36
CA GLY A 52 29.05 27.22 1.97
C GLY A 52 28.41 25.93 2.48
N ALA A 53 27.30 25.46 1.91
CA ALA A 53 26.78 24.12 2.21
C ALA A 53 27.30 23.12 1.18
N ARG A 54 27.79 21.95 1.62
CA ARG A 54 27.97 20.80 0.72
C ARG A 54 26.68 20.58 -0.07
N ASP A 55 26.79 20.34 -1.37
CA ASP A 55 25.61 20.05 -2.18
C ASP A 55 24.81 18.90 -1.55
N PRO A 56 23.48 19.02 -1.44
CA PRO A 56 22.67 17.96 -0.88
C PRO A 56 22.84 16.69 -1.71
N PRO A 57 22.82 15.50 -1.08
CA PRO A 57 22.94 14.25 -1.80
C PRO A 57 21.83 14.14 -2.87
N PRO A 58 22.10 13.47 -4.00
CA PRO A 58 21.11 13.32 -5.04
C PRO A 58 19.86 12.59 -4.52
N PRO A 59 18.66 12.94 -5.00
CA PRO A 59 17.44 12.22 -4.65
C PRO A 59 17.53 10.73 -4.98
N GLY A 60 16.88 9.90 -4.17
CA GLY A 60 16.82 8.45 -4.35
C GLY A 60 17.32 7.66 -3.13
N PRO A 61 17.62 6.36 -3.31
CA PRO A 61 18.17 5.51 -2.26
C PRO A 61 19.48 6.05 -1.69
N THR A 62 19.59 6.09 -0.36
CA THR A 62 20.82 6.49 0.35
C THR A 62 21.92 5.44 0.20
N ASP A 63 23.16 5.77 0.58
CA ASP A 63 24.26 4.79 0.62
C ASP A 63 23.95 3.63 1.56
N LEU A 64 23.28 3.90 2.68
CA LEU A 64 22.77 2.87 3.57
C LEU A 64 21.78 1.94 2.84
N ALA A 65 20.86 2.50 2.06
CA ALA A 65 19.93 1.70 1.28
C ALA A 65 20.66 0.87 0.20
N ARG A 66 21.68 1.42 -0.48
CA ARG A 66 22.52 0.66 -1.43
C ARG A 66 23.21 -0.52 -0.76
N ALA A 67 23.77 -0.33 0.43
CA ALA A 67 24.45 -1.38 1.18
C ALA A 67 23.48 -2.49 1.65
N LEU A 68 22.26 -2.13 2.06
CA LEU A 68 21.28 -3.06 2.61
C LEU A 68 20.42 -3.76 1.54
N ALA A 69 19.98 -3.06 0.50
CA ALA A 69 18.98 -3.50 -0.47
C ALA A 69 19.58 -4.22 -1.70
N ARG A 70 20.41 -5.23 -1.45
CA ARG A 70 21.06 -6.09 -2.46
C ARG A 70 20.09 -6.99 -3.23
N ASP A 71 18.96 -7.33 -2.63
CA ASP A 71 17.90 -8.14 -3.25
C ASP A 71 16.51 -7.77 -2.70
N PRO A 72 15.40 -8.25 -3.29
CA PRO A 72 14.04 -7.93 -2.82
C PRO A 72 13.76 -8.24 -1.34
N LEU A 73 14.33 -9.31 -0.79
CA LEU A 73 14.19 -9.66 0.62
C LEU A 73 14.97 -8.67 1.49
N SER A 74 16.24 -8.42 1.18
CA SER A 74 17.07 -7.53 1.97
C SER A 74 16.58 -6.06 1.92
N ALA A 75 16.03 -5.63 0.77
CA ALA A 75 15.36 -4.34 0.63
C ALA A 75 14.15 -4.18 1.57
N PHE A 76 13.38 -5.25 1.79
CA PHE A 76 12.27 -5.25 2.74
C PHE A 76 12.75 -5.32 4.19
N LEU A 77 13.74 -6.16 4.48
CA LEU A 77 14.31 -6.30 5.83
C LEU A 77 15.05 -5.03 6.29
N ALA A 78 15.43 -4.13 5.39
CA ALA A 78 15.92 -2.80 5.76
C ALA A 78 14.90 -1.97 6.57
N PHE A 79 13.60 -2.23 6.40
CA PHE A 79 12.50 -1.61 7.15
C PHE A 79 12.05 -2.44 8.34
N LEU A 80 11.95 -3.76 8.16
CA LEU A 80 11.73 -4.70 9.27
C LEU A 80 13.10 -5.05 9.88
N ALA A 81 13.77 -4.01 10.38
CA ALA A 81 15.15 -4.08 10.86
C ALA A 81 15.27 -5.01 12.08
N PRO A 82 16.48 -5.55 12.37
CA PRO A 82 16.69 -6.47 13.47
C PRO A 82 16.15 -5.99 14.82
N GLU A 83 16.25 -4.68 15.11
CA GLU A 83 15.74 -4.11 16.35
C GLU A 83 14.21 -4.20 16.43
N VAL A 84 13.52 -3.93 15.30
CA VAL A 84 12.06 -4.01 15.19
C VAL A 84 11.61 -5.47 15.33
N GLU A 85 12.26 -6.40 14.63
CA GLU A 85 11.95 -7.83 14.72
C GLU A 85 12.16 -8.36 16.13
N ARG A 86 13.28 -8.02 16.75
CA ARG A 86 13.62 -8.42 18.11
C ARG A 86 12.54 -7.99 19.11
N THR A 87 12.14 -6.72 19.11
CA THR A 87 11.07 -6.24 20.00
C THR A 87 9.75 -6.99 19.77
N ILE A 88 9.39 -7.26 18.51
CA ILE A 88 8.17 -8.04 18.21
C ILE A 88 8.29 -9.45 18.75
N LEU A 89 9.42 -10.13 18.54
CA LEU A 89 9.65 -11.50 18.98
C LEU A 89 9.67 -11.63 20.50
N GLU A 90 10.42 -10.78 21.18
CA GLU A 90 10.51 -10.76 22.65
C GLU A 90 9.13 -10.63 23.28
N GLU A 91 8.33 -9.67 22.83
CA GLU A 91 7.00 -9.41 23.40
C GLU A 91 5.96 -10.46 22.97
N THR A 92 6.11 -11.02 21.78
CA THR A 92 5.28 -12.14 21.32
C THR A 92 5.54 -13.39 22.16
N ASN A 93 6.81 -13.72 22.42
CA ASN A 93 7.17 -14.86 23.25
C ASN A 93 6.84 -14.64 24.72
N ARG A 94 6.98 -13.42 25.25
CA ARG A 94 6.53 -13.06 26.61
C ARG A 94 5.02 -13.31 26.78
N GLU A 95 4.20 -12.84 25.83
CA GLU A 95 2.76 -13.10 25.83
C GLU A 95 2.43 -14.59 25.71
N ALA A 96 3.18 -15.31 24.89
CA ALA A 96 2.96 -16.74 24.66
C ALA A 96 3.31 -17.57 25.89
N ARG A 97 4.46 -17.32 26.53
CA ARG A 97 4.84 -17.93 27.81
C ARG A 97 3.82 -17.64 28.91
N ARG A 98 3.28 -16.42 28.98
CA ARG A 98 2.18 -16.10 29.92
C ARG A 98 0.93 -16.96 29.68
N ARG A 99 0.60 -17.29 28.43
CA ARG A 99 -0.61 -18.05 28.07
C ARG A 99 -0.43 -19.56 28.13
N PHE A 100 0.76 -20.06 27.86
CA PHE A 100 1.01 -21.48 27.60
C PHE A 100 2.15 -22.08 28.45
N GLY A 101 2.87 -21.26 29.21
CA GLY A 101 3.98 -21.70 30.06
C GLY A 101 5.03 -22.48 29.26
N ALA A 102 5.50 -23.58 29.85
CA ALA A 102 6.49 -24.48 29.27
C ALA A 102 6.01 -25.21 27.98
N ALA A 103 4.70 -25.20 27.67
CA ALA A 103 4.19 -25.81 26.44
C ALA A 103 4.45 -24.94 25.20
N TRP A 104 4.87 -23.68 25.38
CA TRP A 104 5.26 -22.82 24.26
C TRP A 104 6.69 -23.08 23.82
N ARG A 105 6.86 -23.33 22.52
CA ARG A 105 8.14 -23.19 21.87
C ARG A 105 8.25 -21.77 21.35
N ASP A 106 9.28 -21.05 21.80
CA ASP A 106 9.57 -19.70 21.36
C ASP A 106 9.56 -19.60 19.83
N ALA A 107 8.89 -18.55 19.34
CA ALA A 107 8.96 -18.15 17.95
C ALA A 107 10.25 -17.37 17.73
N ASP A 108 10.92 -17.65 16.62
CA ASP A 108 12.12 -16.94 16.20
C ASP A 108 11.85 -16.07 14.95
N GLU A 109 12.89 -15.46 14.40
CA GLU A 109 12.84 -14.62 13.21
C GLU A 109 12.24 -15.39 12.02
N THR A 110 12.52 -16.69 11.92
CA THR A 110 12.00 -17.53 10.84
C THR A 110 10.49 -17.76 10.97
N ASP A 111 9.98 -17.98 12.18
CA ASP A 111 8.53 -18.06 12.45
C ASP A 111 7.83 -16.72 12.12
N LEU A 112 8.39 -15.58 12.56
CA LEU A 112 7.81 -14.25 12.33
C LEU A 112 7.85 -13.87 10.84
N ARG A 113 9.00 -14.02 10.17
CA ARG A 113 9.16 -13.73 8.75
C ARG A 113 8.27 -14.60 7.90
N ALA A 114 8.14 -15.90 8.19
CA ALA A 114 7.20 -16.76 7.48
C ALA A 114 5.74 -16.33 7.69
N TYR A 115 5.36 -15.92 8.90
CA TYR A 115 4.04 -15.35 9.15
C TYR A 115 3.77 -14.09 8.31
N VAL A 116 4.74 -13.16 8.26
CA VAL A 116 4.67 -11.95 7.42
C VAL A 116 4.63 -12.31 5.93
N GLY A 117 5.45 -13.25 5.48
CA GLY A 117 5.49 -13.74 4.11
C GLY A 117 4.13 -14.29 3.65
N LEU A 118 3.44 -15.05 4.50
CA LEU A 118 2.09 -15.52 4.20
C LEU A 118 1.04 -14.39 4.16
N LEU A 119 1.21 -13.32 4.94
CA LEU A 119 0.35 -12.13 4.83
C LEU A 119 0.58 -11.41 3.49
N ILE A 120 1.84 -11.22 3.09
CA ILE A 120 2.22 -10.58 1.82
C ILE A 120 1.69 -11.41 0.64
N LEU A 121 1.90 -12.73 0.64
CA LEU A 121 1.38 -13.61 -0.40
C LEU A 121 -0.15 -13.55 -0.50
N ALA A 122 -0.85 -13.50 0.62
CA ALA A 122 -2.30 -13.31 0.60
C ALA A 122 -2.73 -11.99 -0.06
N GLY A 123 -1.94 -10.92 0.14
CA GLY A 123 -2.11 -9.64 -0.56
C GLY A 123 -1.88 -9.74 -2.06
N VAL A 124 -0.79 -10.40 -2.49
CA VAL A 124 -0.48 -10.69 -3.92
C VAL A 124 -1.64 -11.40 -4.63
N PHE A 125 -2.26 -12.32 -3.89
CA PHE A 125 -3.38 -13.12 -4.32
C PHE A 125 -4.74 -12.43 -4.28
N ARG A 126 -4.78 -11.17 -3.81
CA ARG A 126 -6.01 -10.40 -3.56
C ARG A 126 -6.98 -11.07 -2.58
N SER A 127 -6.46 -11.97 -1.74
CA SER A 127 -7.20 -12.78 -0.76
C SER A 127 -7.30 -12.13 0.63
N ARG A 128 -7.19 -10.80 0.71
CA ARG A 128 -7.27 -10.05 1.98
C ARG A 128 -8.60 -10.16 2.70
N GLY A 129 -9.68 -10.38 1.95
CA GLY A 129 -11.04 -10.60 2.46
C GLY A 129 -11.43 -12.09 2.54
N GLU A 130 -10.59 -12.98 2.03
CA GLU A 130 -10.82 -14.41 2.02
C GLU A 130 -10.56 -14.99 3.41
N ALA A 131 -11.40 -15.95 3.82
CA ALA A 131 -11.18 -16.68 5.06
C ALA A 131 -9.82 -17.40 5.02
N ALA A 132 -9.07 -17.36 6.12
CA ALA A 132 -7.78 -18.05 6.16
C ALA A 132 -7.94 -19.57 5.99
N ALA A 133 -9.08 -20.14 6.40
CA ALA A 133 -9.37 -21.56 6.15
C ALA A 133 -9.34 -21.93 4.66
N SER A 134 -9.91 -21.09 3.79
CA SER A 134 -9.94 -21.32 2.34
C SER A 134 -8.54 -21.35 1.73
N LEU A 135 -7.65 -20.46 2.17
CA LEU A 135 -6.25 -20.43 1.71
C LEU A 135 -5.44 -21.66 2.16
N TRP A 136 -5.85 -22.29 3.25
CA TRP A 136 -5.27 -23.52 3.78
C TRP A 136 -6.04 -24.77 3.38
N ASP A 137 -7.04 -24.66 2.51
CA ASP A 137 -7.77 -25.82 2.01
C ASP A 137 -6.82 -26.74 1.21
N ALA A 138 -7.08 -28.05 1.25
CA ALA A 138 -6.20 -29.03 0.63
C ALA A 138 -6.32 -29.05 -0.91
N GLU A 139 -7.50 -28.73 -1.44
CA GLU A 139 -7.86 -28.85 -2.84
C GLU A 139 -7.91 -27.47 -3.52
N HIS A 140 -8.64 -26.53 -2.91
CA HIS A 140 -8.88 -25.19 -3.44
C HIS A 140 -7.95 -24.13 -2.83
N GLY A 141 -7.18 -24.53 -1.83
CA GLY A 141 -6.25 -23.64 -1.16
C GLY A 141 -4.97 -23.42 -1.96
N ARG A 142 -4.02 -22.74 -1.32
CA ARG A 142 -2.75 -22.37 -1.95
C ARG A 142 -1.63 -23.17 -1.31
N ALA A 143 -0.97 -24.01 -2.10
CA ALA A 143 0.01 -24.99 -1.63
C ALA A 143 1.06 -24.41 -0.69
N VAL A 144 1.54 -23.19 -0.97
CA VAL A 144 2.53 -22.46 -0.17
C VAL A 144 2.09 -22.29 1.30
N PHE A 145 0.82 -21.98 1.58
CA PHE A 145 0.36 -21.72 2.94
C PHE A 145 0.48 -22.94 3.85
N ARG A 146 -0.02 -24.09 3.37
CA ARG A 146 0.07 -25.37 4.08
C ARG A 146 1.50 -25.92 4.12
N ALA A 147 2.30 -25.66 3.08
CA ALA A 147 3.70 -26.03 3.04
C ALA A 147 4.52 -25.27 4.10
N THR A 148 4.22 -23.99 4.32
CA THR A 148 4.90 -23.13 5.29
C THR A 148 4.51 -23.44 6.72
N MET A 149 3.22 -23.38 7.08
CA MET A 149 2.78 -23.67 8.45
C MET A 149 1.34 -24.18 8.51
N PRO A 150 0.94 -24.96 9.52
CA PRO A 150 -0.46 -25.35 9.69
C PRO A 150 -1.35 -24.13 9.99
N LEU A 151 -2.63 -24.17 9.58
CA LEU A 151 -3.60 -23.11 9.85
C LEU A 151 -3.70 -22.78 11.35
N LYS A 152 -3.66 -23.81 12.21
CA LYS A 152 -3.66 -23.65 13.68
C LYS A 152 -2.46 -22.82 14.16
N ARG A 153 -1.28 -23.02 13.59
CA ARG A 153 -0.06 -22.26 13.91
C ARG A 153 -0.20 -20.81 13.44
N PHE A 154 -0.73 -20.59 12.23
CA PHE A 154 -1.00 -19.25 11.72
C PHE A 154 -1.96 -18.47 12.61
N TYR A 155 -3.10 -19.06 13.00
CA TYR A 155 -4.03 -18.41 13.94
C TYR A 155 -3.42 -18.14 15.30
N LEU A 156 -2.59 -19.06 15.80
CA LEU A 156 -1.89 -18.90 17.06
C LEU A 156 -0.95 -17.68 17.03
N LEU A 157 -0.11 -17.57 16.00
CA LEU A 157 0.74 -16.39 15.79
C LEU A 157 -0.09 -15.11 15.60
N SER A 158 -1.15 -15.15 14.78
CA SER A 158 -2.10 -14.03 14.62
C SER A 158 -2.77 -13.60 15.92
N GLY A 159 -2.85 -14.46 16.95
CA GLY A 159 -3.36 -14.12 18.28
C GLY A 159 -2.29 -13.67 19.27
N LEU A 160 -1.03 -14.05 19.03
CA LEU A 160 0.09 -13.87 19.95
C LEU A 160 0.97 -12.67 19.62
N VAL A 161 1.12 -12.27 18.35
CA VAL A 161 1.96 -11.11 17.99
C VAL A 161 1.67 -9.89 18.88
N ARG A 162 2.70 -9.39 19.57
CA ARG A 162 2.70 -8.19 20.45
C ARG A 162 3.85 -7.26 20.05
N PHE A 163 3.79 -6.03 20.57
CA PHE A 163 4.74 -4.95 20.24
C PHE A 163 5.21 -4.18 21.48
N ASP A 164 4.80 -4.63 22.68
CA ASP A 164 5.12 -4.04 23.97
C ASP A 164 4.85 -5.02 25.11
N ASP A 165 5.44 -4.74 26.27
CA ASP A 165 5.10 -5.45 27.50
C ASP A 165 3.70 -5.08 27.96
N ARG A 166 2.84 -6.10 28.07
CA ARG A 166 1.49 -5.95 28.59
C ARG A 166 1.45 -5.65 30.09
N ALA A 167 2.39 -6.17 30.88
CA ALA A 167 2.38 -6.03 32.34
C ALA A 167 2.58 -4.57 32.76
N THR A 168 3.56 -3.88 32.16
CA THR A 168 3.90 -2.48 32.49
C THR A 168 3.04 -1.45 31.75
N ARG A 169 2.20 -1.89 30.79
CA ARG A 169 1.45 -0.98 29.91
C ARG A 169 0.51 -0.05 30.66
N ALA A 170 -0.18 -0.54 31.70
CA ALA A 170 -1.14 0.26 32.44
C ALA A 170 -0.46 1.46 33.11
N GLU A 171 0.64 1.19 33.82
CA GLU A 171 1.49 2.20 34.46
C GLU A 171 2.09 3.17 33.44
N ARG A 172 2.68 2.66 32.34
CA ARG A 172 3.21 3.52 31.28
C ARG A 172 2.15 4.44 30.68
N ARG A 173 0.93 3.94 30.48
CA ARG A 173 -0.19 4.76 29.97
C ARG A 173 -0.65 5.80 30.99
N ALA A 174 -0.68 5.46 32.28
CA ALA A 174 -1.00 6.40 33.34
C ALA A 174 0.05 7.52 33.44
N ALA A 175 1.34 7.17 33.32
CA ALA A 175 2.44 8.12 33.41
C ALA A 175 2.57 9.05 32.19
N THR A 176 2.30 8.55 30.98
CA THR A 176 2.57 9.29 29.73
C THR A 176 1.33 9.80 29.01
N GLY A 177 0.14 9.26 29.32
CA GLY A 177 -1.06 9.47 28.51
C GLY A 177 -0.97 8.91 27.07
N ASP A 178 0.08 8.15 26.73
CA ASP A 178 0.31 7.70 25.36
C ASP A 178 -0.67 6.58 24.95
N LYS A 179 -1.66 6.94 24.14
CA LYS A 179 -2.62 5.98 23.56
C LYS A 179 -1.94 4.95 22.65
N MET A 180 -0.78 5.28 22.10
CA MET A 180 0.01 4.39 21.24
C MET A 180 0.95 3.46 22.01
N ALA A 181 0.98 3.50 23.35
CA ALA A 181 1.83 2.64 24.18
C ALA A 181 1.86 1.15 23.75
N PRO A 182 0.76 0.52 23.26
CA PRO A 182 0.76 -0.85 22.75
C PRO A 182 1.57 -1.14 21.49
N ALA A 183 2.07 -0.11 20.80
CA ALA A 183 2.82 -0.22 19.54
C ALA A 183 3.91 0.86 19.38
N ARG A 184 4.07 1.75 20.37
CA ARG A 184 4.94 2.94 20.33
C ARG A 184 6.37 2.61 19.93
N ALA A 185 7.01 1.69 20.67
CA ALA A 185 8.42 1.34 20.45
C ALA A 185 8.67 0.82 19.03
N VAL A 186 7.82 -0.11 18.57
CA VAL A 186 7.89 -0.68 17.21
C VAL A 186 7.59 0.36 16.13
N TRP A 187 6.58 1.22 16.35
CA TRP A 187 6.24 2.29 15.41
C TRP A 187 7.39 3.29 15.25
N ASP A 188 7.94 3.80 16.35
CA ASP A 188 8.99 4.81 16.32
C ASP A 188 10.27 4.25 15.69
N ALA A 189 10.67 3.02 16.08
CA ALA A 189 11.83 2.35 15.50
C ALA A 189 11.67 2.14 13.99
N TRP A 190 10.49 1.71 13.53
CA TRP A 190 10.20 1.56 12.10
C TRP A 190 10.13 2.90 11.36
N ALA A 191 9.44 3.91 11.92
CA ALA A 191 9.28 5.22 11.30
C ALA A 191 10.64 5.93 11.14
N ALA A 192 11.56 5.74 12.10
CA ALA A 192 12.92 6.25 12.00
C ALA A 192 13.73 5.66 10.83
N ARG A 193 13.37 4.47 10.33
CA ARG A 193 14.02 3.86 9.15
C ARG A 193 13.65 4.58 7.85
N LEU A 194 12.45 5.15 7.76
CA LEU A 194 11.91 5.72 6.53
C LEU A 194 12.83 6.80 5.91
N PRO A 195 13.27 7.84 6.66
CA PRO A 195 14.15 8.87 6.11
C PRO A 195 15.61 8.43 5.96
N LEU A 196 16.05 7.38 6.67
CA LEU A 196 17.43 6.88 6.59
C LEU A 196 17.73 6.16 5.27
N LEU A 197 16.71 5.64 4.60
CA LEU A 197 16.85 4.81 3.40
C LEU A 197 16.59 5.59 2.10
N TYR A 198 16.11 6.83 2.17
CA TYR A 198 15.74 7.58 0.98
C TYR A 198 15.90 9.09 1.15
N VAL A 199 16.56 9.73 0.20
CA VAL A 199 16.61 11.17 0.02
C VAL A 199 15.45 11.58 -0.90
N PRO A 200 14.44 12.31 -0.41
CA PRO A 200 13.32 12.71 -1.24
C PRO A 200 13.78 13.72 -2.30
N GLY A 201 13.08 13.76 -3.43
CA GLY A 201 13.26 14.79 -4.43
C GLY A 201 12.82 16.16 -3.94
N ARG A 202 12.91 17.15 -4.84
CA ARG A 202 12.55 18.54 -4.53
C ARG A 202 11.08 18.71 -4.10
N HIS A 203 10.20 17.77 -4.45
CA HIS A 203 8.77 17.87 -4.23
C HIS A 203 8.29 16.77 -3.29
N VAL A 204 7.68 17.19 -2.18
CA VAL A 204 7.14 16.31 -1.14
C VAL A 204 5.67 16.65 -0.93
N THR A 205 4.82 15.65 -0.81
CA THR A 205 3.38 15.80 -0.53
C THR A 205 3.11 15.45 0.93
N VAL A 206 2.39 16.31 1.65
CA VAL A 206 1.87 16.02 2.99
C VAL A 206 0.36 15.88 2.93
N ASP A 207 -0.13 14.72 3.36
CA ASP A 207 -1.56 14.41 3.42
C ASP A 207 -1.80 13.25 4.41
N GLU A 208 -2.99 12.66 4.35
CA GLU A 208 -3.51 11.72 5.32
C GLU A 208 -3.81 10.36 4.70
N GLN A 209 -3.29 9.33 5.34
CA GLN A 209 -3.57 7.94 5.07
C GLN A 209 -4.56 7.38 6.11
N LEU A 210 -5.37 6.41 5.68
CA LEU A 210 -6.29 5.69 6.55
C LEU A 210 -6.00 4.18 6.59
N ILE A 211 -5.47 3.70 7.72
CA ILE A 211 -5.34 2.27 7.97
C ILE A 211 -6.71 1.74 8.41
N ARG A 212 -7.40 1.02 7.51
CA ARG A 212 -8.77 0.53 7.74
C ARG A 212 -8.88 -0.36 8.97
N PHE A 213 -9.66 0.10 9.95
CA PHE A 213 -9.94 -0.64 11.18
C PHE A 213 -11.30 -0.24 11.77
N ARG A 214 -12.10 -1.23 12.14
CA ARG A 214 -13.44 -1.02 12.72
C ARG A 214 -13.58 -1.47 14.17
N GLY A 215 -12.59 -2.17 14.71
CA GLY A 215 -12.61 -2.61 16.11
C GLY A 215 -12.48 -1.45 17.10
N ARG A 216 -12.39 -1.80 18.39
CA ARG A 216 -12.17 -0.82 19.46
C ARG A 216 -10.75 -0.26 19.38
N CYS A 217 -10.64 1.04 19.20
CA CYS A 217 -9.40 1.81 19.20
C CYS A 217 -9.72 3.20 19.74
N PRO A 218 -8.99 3.71 20.75
CA PRO A 218 -9.32 4.97 21.42
C PRO A 218 -9.15 6.22 20.54
N PHE A 219 -8.56 6.07 19.35
CA PHE A 219 -8.29 7.16 18.40
C PHE A 219 -8.74 6.81 16.97
N ARG A 220 -9.68 5.87 16.82
CA ARG A 220 -10.30 5.56 15.54
C ARG A 220 -10.99 6.80 14.98
N GLN A 221 -10.70 7.14 13.72
CA GLN A 221 -11.29 8.26 13.01
C GLN A 221 -12.35 7.79 12.01
N TYR A 222 -13.36 8.64 11.80
CA TYR A 222 -14.28 8.56 10.67
C TYR A 222 -13.88 9.59 9.62
N MET A 223 -13.62 9.15 8.39
CA MET A 223 -13.27 9.99 7.25
C MET A 223 -14.16 9.62 6.06
N PRO A 224 -15.28 10.33 5.83
CA PRO A 224 -16.28 9.95 4.83
C PRO A 224 -15.72 9.90 3.41
N GLY A 225 -14.73 10.74 3.09
CA GLY A 225 -14.09 10.77 1.77
C GLY A 225 -13.17 9.59 1.44
N LYS A 226 -12.76 8.77 2.42
CA LYS A 226 -11.89 7.60 2.17
C LYS A 226 -12.76 6.33 2.00
N PRO A 227 -12.41 5.40 1.08
CA PRO A 227 -13.22 4.20 0.80
C PRO A 227 -13.51 3.32 2.02
N ALA A 228 -12.58 3.26 2.97
CA ALA A 228 -12.72 2.50 4.20
C ALA A 228 -13.66 3.14 5.24
N ARG A 229 -13.82 4.47 5.19
CA ARG A 229 -14.52 5.36 6.13
C ARG A 229 -14.05 5.35 7.58
N TYR A 230 -13.70 4.20 8.15
CA TYR A 230 -13.24 4.04 9.54
C TYR A 230 -11.85 3.43 9.61
N GLY A 231 -11.00 3.98 10.47
CA GLY A 231 -9.68 3.42 10.70
C GLY A 231 -8.78 4.28 11.59
N ILE A 232 -7.50 3.95 11.59
CA ILE A 232 -6.45 4.73 12.24
C ILE A 232 -5.96 5.75 11.22
N LYS A 233 -6.09 7.04 11.53
CA LYS A 233 -5.59 8.14 10.71
C LYS A 233 -4.08 8.27 10.93
N VAL A 234 -3.33 8.37 9.84
CA VAL A 234 -1.88 8.57 9.84
C VAL A 234 -1.59 9.75 8.93
N TRP A 235 -0.86 10.74 9.41
CA TRP A 235 -0.31 11.79 8.55
C TRP A 235 0.97 11.29 7.90
N ALA A 236 1.15 11.55 6.62
CA ALA A 236 2.28 11.07 5.85
C ALA A 236 2.89 12.18 5.00
N ALA A 237 4.22 12.25 4.95
CA ALA A 237 4.99 12.96 3.95
C ALA A 237 5.54 11.94 2.94
N CYS A 238 5.22 12.11 1.67
CA CYS A 238 5.69 11.25 0.60
C CYS A 238 6.49 12.04 -0.45
N ASP A 239 7.54 11.44 -1.00
CA ASP A 239 8.15 11.96 -2.23
C ASP A 239 7.11 12.01 -3.35
N SER A 240 6.94 13.14 -4.03
CA SER A 240 5.86 13.31 -5.00
C SER A 240 6.05 12.44 -6.26
N ALA A 241 7.28 12.08 -6.64
CA ALA A 241 7.57 11.35 -7.87
C ALA A 241 7.48 9.83 -7.67
N SER A 242 8.12 9.30 -6.63
CA SER A 242 8.15 7.87 -6.31
C SER A 242 7.01 7.43 -5.42
N SER A 243 6.34 8.37 -4.73
CA SER A 243 5.37 8.11 -3.65
C SER A 243 6.00 7.36 -2.46
N TYR A 244 7.33 7.40 -2.31
CA TYR A 244 8.02 6.83 -1.16
C TYR A 244 7.53 7.50 0.12
N ALA A 245 7.06 6.71 1.09
CA ALA A 245 6.66 7.22 2.39
C ALA A 245 7.90 7.60 3.19
N TRP A 246 8.17 8.90 3.31
CA TRP A 246 9.41 9.43 3.90
C TRP A 246 9.28 9.70 5.40
N SER A 247 8.11 10.18 5.84
CA SER A 247 7.81 10.39 7.26
C SER A 247 6.35 10.13 7.54
N MET A 248 6.03 9.54 8.70
CA MET A 248 4.66 9.17 9.07
C MET A 248 4.41 9.35 10.56
N GLN A 249 3.23 9.84 10.92
CA GLN A 249 2.83 10.08 12.31
C GLN A 249 1.37 9.65 12.54
N VAL A 250 1.14 8.78 13.54
CA VAL A 250 -0.22 8.36 13.90
C VAL A 250 -0.96 9.49 14.60
N TYR A 251 -2.19 9.76 14.16
CA TYR A 251 -3.08 10.67 14.86
C TYR A 251 -3.80 9.95 16.00
N THR A 252 -3.52 10.36 17.24
CA THR A 252 -4.09 9.77 18.46
C THR A 252 -5.32 10.52 19.01
N GLY A 253 -5.87 11.47 18.24
CA GLY A 253 -7.01 12.26 18.70
C GLY A 253 -6.62 13.24 19.79
N ARG A 254 -7.57 13.54 20.69
CA ARG A 254 -7.30 14.38 21.88
C ARG A 254 -6.51 13.60 22.92
N PRO A 255 -5.60 14.24 23.69
CA PRO A 255 -4.96 13.63 24.85
C PRO A 255 -6.00 13.09 25.86
N ASP A 256 -5.60 12.11 26.67
CA ASP A 256 -6.39 11.70 27.84
C ASP A 256 -6.33 12.83 28.89
N GLY A 257 -7.45 13.14 29.56
CA GLY A 257 -7.53 14.22 30.57
C GLY A 257 -8.22 15.52 30.15
N GLY A 258 -8.90 15.57 28.99
CA GLY A 258 -9.77 16.69 28.65
C GLY A 258 -9.08 17.98 28.21
N GLY A 259 -7.77 17.94 27.94
CA GLY A 259 -7.05 19.07 27.36
C GLY A 259 -7.77 19.61 26.10
N GLY A 260 -7.80 20.93 25.96
CA GLY A 260 -8.43 21.61 24.83
C GLY A 260 -7.92 21.11 23.48
N ARG A 261 -8.64 21.43 22.39
CA ARG A 261 -8.16 21.15 21.03
C ARG A 261 -6.75 21.72 20.86
N GLU A 262 -5.82 20.90 20.37
CA GLU A 262 -4.45 21.35 20.08
C GLU A 262 -4.50 22.54 19.11
N ARG A 263 -4.04 23.69 19.58
CA ARG A 263 -3.88 24.88 18.75
C ARG A 263 -2.74 24.63 17.76
N ASN A 264 -2.90 25.07 16.51
CA ASN A 264 -1.89 24.95 15.45
C ASN A 264 -1.46 23.51 15.11
N LEU A 265 -2.36 22.53 15.30
CA LEU A 265 -2.14 21.13 14.97
C LEU A 265 -1.57 20.94 13.54
N ALA A 266 -2.17 21.59 12.55
CA ALA A 266 -1.72 21.53 11.15
C ALA A 266 -0.26 21.99 10.99
N THR A 267 0.08 23.15 11.58
CA THR A 267 1.43 23.73 11.55
C THR A 267 2.44 22.78 12.19
N ARG A 268 2.11 22.23 13.37
CA ARG A 268 2.96 21.28 14.09
C ARG A 268 3.21 20.02 13.27
N VAL A 269 2.15 19.40 12.74
CA VAL A 269 2.23 18.18 11.92
C VAL A 269 3.11 18.38 10.69
N VAL A 270 2.90 19.46 9.92
CA VAL A 270 3.72 19.71 8.71
C VAL A 270 5.16 20.00 9.09
N THR A 271 5.40 20.75 10.17
CA THR A 271 6.76 21.04 10.65
C THR A 271 7.49 19.75 11.04
N ASP A 272 6.83 18.86 11.78
CA ASP A 272 7.38 17.57 12.20
C ASP A 272 7.67 16.66 10.99
N LEU A 273 6.68 16.47 10.12
CA LEU A 273 6.79 15.54 8.98
C LEU A 273 7.80 15.99 7.92
N THR A 274 8.15 17.27 7.91
CA THR A 274 9.10 17.85 6.95
C THR A 274 10.44 18.21 7.59
N ARG A 275 10.64 17.88 8.87
CA ARG A 275 11.91 18.07 9.57
C ARG A 275 13.00 17.24 8.88
N GLY A 276 14.05 17.89 8.39
CA GLY A 276 15.16 17.25 7.68
C GLY A 276 15.09 17.32 6.15
N LEU A 277 14.01 17.89 5.57
CA LEU A 277 14.01 18.18 4.13
C LEU A 277 15.08 19.22 3.78
N ALA A 278 15.75 19.02 2.65
CA ALA A 278 16.78 19.91 2.15
C ALA A 278 16.22 21.32 1.86
N ARG A 279 17.06 22.34 2.03
CA ARG A 279 16.74 23.72 1.62
C ARG A 279 16.43 23.74 0.11
N GLY A 280 15.40 24.48 -0.30
CA GLY A 280 14.93 24.52 -1.69
C GLY A 280 13.87 23.46 -2.03
N SER A 281 13.53 22.57 -1.09
CA SER A 281 12.39 21.66 -1.20
C SER A 281 11.06 22.42 -1.26
N ASN A 282 10.05 21.76 -1.79
CA ASN A 282 8.69 22.25 -1.91
C ASN A 282 7.70 21.23 -1.32
N VAL A 283 6.89 21.69 -0.38
CA VAL A 283 5.86 20.89 0.28
C VAL A 283 4.52 21.22 -0.36
N THR A 284 3.86 20.19 -0.90
CA THR A 284 2.49 20.29 -1.39
C THR A 284 1.52 19.71 -0.36
N CYS A 285 0.50 20.46 0.05
CA CYS A 285 -0.48 19.98 1.03
C CYS A 285 -1.90 20.45 0.72
N ASP A 286 -2.88 19.84 1.38
CA ASP A 286 -4.29 20.17 1.21
C ASP A 286 -4.73 21.39 2.06
N ASN A 287 -6.03 21.65 2.09
CA ASN A 287 -6.60 22.78 2.81
C ASN A 287 -6.64 22.63 4.32
N PHE A 288 -6.50 21.43 4.87
CA PHE A 288 -6.40 21.23 6.31
C PHE A 288 -5.06 21.76 6.82
N PHE A 289 -4.00 21.57 6.03
CA PHE A 289 -2.64 21.96 6.41
C PHE A 289 -2.26 23.40 6.07
N THR A 290 -2.84 23.99 5.02
CA THR A 290 -2.35 25.25 4.45
C THR A 290 -2.77 26.48 5.28
N SER A 291 -1.79 27.31 5.66
CA SER A 291 -1.94 28.67 6.20
C SER A 291 -0.76 29.57 5.81
N TYR A 292 -0.95 30.89 5.88
CA TYR A 292 0.11 31.87 5.59
C TYR A 292 1.26 31.77 6.58
N GLU A 293 0.94 31.70 7.88
CA GLU A 293 1.92 31.56 8.96
C GLU A 293 2.84 30.36 8.75
N LEU A 294 2.28 29.18 8.45
CA LEU A 294 3.07 27.97 8.18
C LEU A 294 3.96 28.16 6.95
N ALA A 295 3.41 28.70 5.86
CA ALA A 295 4.15 28.86 4.61
C ALA A 295 5.33 29.84 4.78
N ALA A 296 5.12 30.95 5.48
CA ALA A 296 6.16 31.92 5.81
C ALA A 296 7.23 31.31 6.71
N ARG A 297 6.83 30.58 7.75
CA ARG A 297 7.73 29.90 8.69
C ARG A 297 8.65 28.88 8.02
N LEU A 298 8.09 28.00 7.18
CA LEU A 298 8.88 27.01 6.43
C LEU A 298 9.93 27.68 5.53
N LEU A 299 9.56 28.80 4.91
CA LEU A 299 10.44 29.55 4.03
C LEU A 299 11.55 30.28 4.80
N SER A 300 11.21 31.01 5.86
CA SER A 300 12.17 31.82 6.60
C SER A 300 13.13 30.96 7.43
N GLU A 301 12.61 29.99 8.18
CA GLU A 301 13.40 29.18 9.12
C GLU A 301 14.20 28.08 8.40
N ARG A 302 13.65 27.51 7.32
CA ARG A 302 14.26 26.33 6.66
C ARG A 302 14.53 26.47 5.17
N GLY A 303 14.08 27.56 4.54
CA GLY A 303 14.14 27.71 3.08
C GLY A 303 13.36 26.62 2.34
N VAL A 304 12.29 26.11 2.94
CA VAL A 304 11.36 25.15 2.31
C VAL A 304 10.12 25.92 1.88
N THR A 305 9.72 25.75 0.63
CA THR A 305 8.52 26.40 0.09
C THR A 305 7.27 25.55 0.31
N LEU A 306 6.11 26.17 0.32
CA LEU A 306 4.81 25.50 0.41
C LEU A 306 3.93 25.87 -0.78
N VAL A 307 3.14 24.92 -1.25
CA VAL A 307 2.03 25.12 -2.20
C VAL A 307 0.84 24.32 -1.67
N GLY A 308 -0.31 24.94 -1.50
CA GLY A 308 -1.48 24.20 -1.06
C GLY A 308 -2.77 24.93 -1.29
N THR A 309 -3.87 24.19 -1.28
CA THR A 309 -5.21 24.79 -1.36
C THR A 309 -5.52 25.53 -0.06
N ALA A 310 -6.09 26.72 -0.13
CA ALA A 310 -6.51 27.48 1.05
C ALA A 310 -8.02 27.36 1.28
N ARG A 311 -8.46 27.39 2.54
CA ARG A 311 -9.89 27.45 2.88
C ARG A 311 -10.39 28.89 2.74
N LYS A 312 -11.61 29.07 2.22
CA LYS A 312 -12.22 30.40 2.01
C LYS A 312 -12.41 31.23 3.29
N ASN A 313 -12.47 30.58 4.45
CA ASN A 313 -12.68 31.21 5.76
C ASN A 313 -11.37 31.57 6.48
N ARG A 314 -10.24 31.52 5.77
CA ARG A 314 -8.94 31.98 6.28
C ARG A 314 -8.94 33.51 6.31
N THR A 315 -8.74 34.08 7.50
CA THR A 315 -8.73 35.53 7.71
C THR A 315 -7.56 36.21 7.01
N GLU A 316 -6.52 35.45 6.65
CA GLU A 316 -5.34 35.95 5.94
C GLU A 316 -5.62 36.19 4.44
N LEU A 317 -6.77 35.78 3.91
CA LEU A 317 -7.11 35.94 2.49
C LEU A 317 -7.79 37.31 2.23
N PRO A 318 -7.30 38.10 1.25
CA PRO A 318 -7.98 39.33 0.84
C PRO A 318 -9.40 39.07 0.33
N ALA A 319 -10.36 39.90 0.74
CA ALA A 319 -11.77 39.79 0.33
C ALA A 319 -11.95 39.77 -1.20
N ARG A 320 -11.11 40.51 -1.94
CA ARG A 320 -11.10 40.51 -3.42
C ARG A 320 -10.82 39.15 -4.05
N LEU A 321 -10.12 38.25 -3.36
CA LEU A 321 -9.92 36.87 -3.84
C LEU A 321 -11.16 36.00 -3.61
N LEU A 322 -12.07 36.40 -2.73
CA LEU A 322 -13.27 35.66 -2.37
C LEU A 322 -14.48 36.07 -3.23
N ASP A 323 -14.52 37.32 -3.69
CA ASP A 323 -15.56 37.80 -4.61
C ASP A 323 -15.42 37.15 -6.00
N VAL A 324 -16.42 36.35 -6.35
CA VAL A 324 -16.51 35.62 -7.63
C VAL A 324 -17.75 35.97 -8.44
N SER A 325 -18.60 36.85 -7.93
CA SER A 325 -19.94 37.13 -8.46
C SER A 325 -19.92 37.62 -9.92
N ARG A 326 -18.94 38.48 -10.25
CA ARG A 326 -18.78 39.11 -11.58
C ARG A 326 -17.58 38.60 -12.37
N ARG A 327 -16.94 37.52 -11.93
CA ARG A 327 -15.71 37.01 -12.56
C ARG A 327 -16.03 35.99 -13.67
N ALA A 328 -15.40 36.19 -14.83
CA ALA A 328 -15.52 35.29 -15.97
C ALA A 328 -15.01 33.87 -15.66
N LEU A 329 -15.55 32.87 -16.35
CA LEU A 329 -15.03 31.49 -16.31
C LEU A 329 -13.56 31.47 -16.75
N PHE A 330 -12.75 30.63 -16.10
CA PHE A 330 -11.30 30.52 -16.32
C PHE A 330 -10.50 31.79 -16.00
N SER A 331 -11.11 32.79 -15.35
CA SER A 331 -10.37 33.95 -14.84
C SER A 331 -9.59 33.61 -13.56
N SER A 332 -8.49 34.31 -13.35
CA SER A 332 -7.66 34.25 -12.14
C SER A 332 -7.43 35.63 -11.54
N ALA A 333 -7.41 35.70 -10.20
CA ALA A 333 -6.99 36.87 -9.45
C ALA A 333 -5.85 36.46 -8.51
N PHE A 334 -4.87 37.34 -8.35
CA PHE A 334 -3.67 37.08 -7.57
C PHE A 334 -3.51 38.16 -6.49
N ALA A 335 -2.98 37.76 -5.34
CA ALA A 335 -2.50 38.65 -4.30
C ALA A 335 -1.07 38.25 -3.93
N PHE A 336 -0.23 39.25 -3.63
CA PHE A 336 1.19 39.06 -3.40
C PHE A 336 1.62 39.71 -2.08
N THR A 337 2.51 39.03 -1.39
CA THR A 337 3.44 39.62 -0.43
C THR A 337 4.86 39.38 -0.96
N PRO A 338 5.92 39.97 -0.36
CA PRO A 338 7.29 39.66 -0.77
C PRO A 338 7.63 38.15 -0.65
N GLU A 339 6.96 37.44 0.27
CA GLU A 339 7.20 36.03 0.57
C GLU A 339 6.23 35.08 -0.13
N ALA A 340 4.97 35.47 -0.38
CA ALA A 340 3.92 34.56 -0.81
C ALA A 340 3.00 35.12 -1.91
N THR A 341 2.38 34.20 -2.63
CA THR A 341 1.34 34.43 -3.63
C THR A 341 0.10 33.66 -3.23
N ALA A 342 -1.06 34.33 -3.22
CA ALA A 342 -2.36 33.68 -3.18
C ALA A 342 -3.04 33.82 -4.53
N VAL A 343 -3.72 32.77 -4.99
CA VAL A 343 -4.45 32.75 -6.26
C VAL A 343 -5.87 32.28 -6.05
N SER A 344 -6.81 32.97 -6.70
CA SER A 344 -8.20 32.58 -6.85
C SER A 344 -8.49 32.29 -8.32
N TYR A 345 -8.92 31.07 -8.63
CA TYR A 345 -9.19 30.61 -10.00
C TYR A 345 -10.60 30.01 -10.13
N LEU A 346 -11.34 30.41 -11.18
CA LEU A 346 -12.70 29.93 -11.43
C LEU A 346 -12.71 28.84 -12.51
N ALA A 347 -12.61 27.59 -12.10
CA ALA A 347 -12.76 26.45 -13.01
C ALA A 347 -14.22 26.22 -13.44
N LYS A 348 -15.18 26.64 -12.61
CA LYS A 348 -16.62 26.52 -12.80
C LYS A 348 -17.31 27.75 -12.19
N ARG A 349 -18.48 28.14 -12.73
CA ARG A 349 -19.26 29.28 -12.22
C ARG A 349 -19.57 29.06 -10.72
N GLY A 350 -19.31 30.08 -9.90
CA GLY A 350 -19.52 30.04 -8.46
C GLY A 350 -18.60 29.09 -7.66
N LYS A 351 -17.59 28.44 -8.28
CA LYS A 351 -16.63 27.57 -7.59
C LYS A 351 -15.23 28.16 -7.64
N ASN A 352 -14.85 28.78 -6.52
CA ASN A 352 -13.55 29.40 -6.32
C ASN A 352 -12.50 28.38 -5.88
N VAL A 353 -11.43 28.22 -6.65
CA VAL A 353 -10.25 27.44 -6.28
C VAL A 353 -9.20 28.38 -5.73
N LEU A 354 -8.94 28.28 -4.42
CA LEU A 354 -7.97 29.12 -3.71
C LEU A 354 -6.71 28.32 -3.42
N LEU A 355 -5.55 28.85 -3.82
CA LEU A 355 -4.25 28.31 -3.43
C LEU A 355 -3.38 29.39 -2.82
N LEU A 356 -2.52 28.97 -1.90
CA LEU A 356 -1.45 29.76 -1.32
C LEU A 356 -0.11 29.12 -1.70
N SER A 357 0.88 29.94 -2.03
CA SER A 357 2.22 29.47 -2.36
C SER A 357 3.32 30.42 -1.96
N THR A 358 4.43 29.88 -1.45
CA THR A 358 5.71 30.61 -1.30
C THR A 358 6.73 30.23 -2.39
N ALA A 359 6.37 29.31 -3.29
CA ALA A 359 7.22 28.85 -4.39
C ALA A 359 7.10 29.71 -5.66
N HIS A 360 5.96 30.39 -5.83
CA HIS A 360 5.64 31.18 -7.01
C HIS A 360 5.65 32.67 -6.62
N ALA A 361 6.21 33.51 -7.49
CA ALA A 361 6.32 34.95 -7.27
C ALA A 361 5.58 35.78 -8.32
N GLU A 362 4.99 35.16 -9.34
CA GLU A 362 4.47 35.86 -10.52
C GLU A 362 3.07 35.35 -10.89
N PRO A 363 2.21 36.22 -11.47
CA PRO A 363 0.86 35.87 -11.89
C PRO A 363 0.86 35.10 -13.23
N GLU A 364 1.63 34.02 -13.29
CA GLU A 364 1.74 33.20 -14.50
C GLU A 364 0.46 32.41 -14.75
N VAL A 365 -0.09 32.58 -15.97
CA VAL A 365 -1.26 31.87 -16.47
C VAL A 365 -0.90 31.22 -17.80
N ASP A 366 -1.21 29.93 -17.94
CA ASP A 366 -0.96 29.22 -19.19
C ASP A 366 -2.06 29.56 -20.20
N ALA A 367 -1.80 30.58 -21.03
CA ALA A 367 -2.72 31.06 -22.05
C ALA A 367 -2.90 30.08 -23.22
N SER A 368 -2.00 29.11 -23.39
CA SER A 368 -2.13 28.08 -24.45
C SER A 368 -3.25 27.08 -24.15
N ARG A 369 -3.67 26.98 -22.88
CA ARG A 369 -4.73 26.07 -22.47
C ARG A 369 -6.10 26.73 -22.54
N PRO A 370 -7.14 26.02 -23.01
CA PRO A 370 -8.51 26.55 -23.03
C PRO A 370 -9.03 26.84 -21.62
N ASP A 371 -8.54 26.10 -20.61
CA ASP A 371 -8.89 26.31 -19.21
C ASP A 371 -8.07 27.42 -18.53
N ARG A 372 -7.11 28.06 -19.23
CA ARG A 372 -6.28 29.19 -18.76
C ARG A 372 -5.83 29.05 -17.30
N LYS A 373 -5.38 27.85 -16.92
CA LYS A 373 -5.04 27.55 -15.53
C LYS A 373 -3.79 28.33 -15.09
N PRO A 374 -3.79 28.95 -13.90
CA PRO A 374 -2.60 29.51 -13.30
C PRO A 374 -1.50 28.47 -13.11
N ARG A 375 -0.24 28.88 -13.25
CA ARG A 375 0.93 28.00 -13.05
C ARG A 375 0.91 27.33 -11.68
N VAL A 376 0.55 28.08 -10.63
CA VAL A 376 0.39 27.57 -9.26
C VAL A 376 -0.57 26.38 -9.18
N VAL A 377 -1.69 26.44 -9.91
CA VAL A 377 -2.71 25.38 -9.95
C VAL A 377 -2.20 24.15 -10.71
N LEU A 378 -1.49 24.36 -11.83
CA LEU A 378 -0.87 23.29 -12.59
C LEU A 378 0.19 22.57 -11.75
N ASP A 379 1.05 23.34 -11.09
CA ASP A 379 2.14 22.82 -10.27
C ASP A 379 1.61 22.06 -9.03
N TYR A 380 0.55 22.54 -8.41
CA TYR A 380 -0.16 21.82 -7.35
C TYR A 380 -0.73 20.49 -7.85
N ASN A 381 -1.44 20.49 -8.98
CA ASN A 381 -2.07 19.29 -9.53
C ASN A 381 -1.06 18.21 -9.91
N ALA A 382 0.12 18.59 -10.38
CA ALA A 382 1.20 17.67 -10.71
C ALA A 382 1.78 16.95 -9.47
N ARG A 383 1.67 17.56 -8.28
CA ARG A 383 2.40 17.11 -7.07
C ARG A 383 1.51 16.61 -5.93
N LYS A 384 0.24 17.00 -5.88
CA LYS A 384 -0.69 16.65 -4.79
C LYS A 384 -0.95 15.13 -4.63
N GLY A 385 -0.56 14.31 -5.60
CA GLY A 385 -0.92 12.90 -5.66
C GLY A 385 -0.03 11.94 -4.85
N GLY A 386 1.08 12.39 -4.24
CA GLY A 386 2.08 11.49 -3.64
C GLY A 386 1.49 10.51 -2.61
N VAL A 387 0.78 11.02 -1.60
CA VAL A 387 0.16 10.18 -0.55
C VAL A 387 -1.01 9.34 -1.09
N ASP A 388 -1.84 9.92 -1.96
CA ASP A 388 -2.95 9.18 -2.60
C ASP A 388 -2.45 8.02 -3.48
N ASN A 389 -1.30 8.18 -4.13
CA ASN A 389 -0.67 7.14 -4.92
C ASN A 389 -0.13 6.01 -4.04
N LEU A 390 0.49 6.35 -2.89
CA LEU A 390 0.85 5.37 -1.87
C LEU A 390 -0.39 4.60 -1.37
N ASP A 391 -1.48 5.30 -1.03
CA ASP A 391 -2.74 4.69 -0.58
C ASP A 391 -3.29 3.70 -1.60
N LYS A 392 -3.34 4.09 -2.88
CA LYS A 392 -3.76 3.21 -3.98
C LYS A 392 -2.83 2.01 -4.13
N ALA A 393 -1.52 2.24 -4.01
CA ALA A 393 -0.50 1.21 -4.18
C ALA A 393 -0.59 0.12 -3.11
N VAL A 394 -0.65 0.54 -1.85
CA VAL A 394 -0.84 -0.32 -0.68
C VAL A 394 -2.17 -1.05 -0.77
N ALA A 395 -3.26 -0.35 -1.10
CA ALA A 395 -4.59 -0.95 -1.15
C ALA A 395 -4.72 -2.08 -2.20
N ALA A 396 -3.92 -2.07 -3.27
CA ALA A 396 -4.01 -3.06 -4.34
C ALA A 396 -3.49 -4.46 -3.95
N TYR A 397 -2.49 -4.55 -3.07
CA TYR A 397 -1.87 -5.82 -2.62
C TYR A 397 -1.72 -5.89 -1.10
N SER A 398 -2.64 -5.25 -0.37
CA SER A 398 -2.56 -5.15 1.08
C SER A 398 -2.53 -6.53 1.77
N CYS A 399 -1.61 -6.70 2.71
CA CYS A 399 -1.42 -7.87 3.55
C CYS A 399 -2.42 -7.94 4.72
N ARG A 400 -3.34 -6.97 4.80
CA ARG A 400 -4.29 -6.82 5.89
C ARG A 400 -5.21 -8.02 6.01
N ARG A 401 -5.47 -8.44 7.25
CA ARG A 401 -6.49 -9.43 7.60
C ARG A 401 -7.44 -8.90 8.66
N MET A 402 -8.59 -9.56 8.80
CA MET A 402 -9.52 -9.26 9.88
C MET A 402 -8.85 -9.46 11.24
N THR A 403 -8.93 -8.45 12.09
CA THR A 403 -8.43 -8.48 13.46
C THR A 403 -9.28 -7.59 14.35
N ARG A 404 -9.38 -7.95 15.63
CA ARG A 404 -10.02 -7.13 16.67
C ARG A 404 -9.03 -6.25 17.42
N ARG A 405 -7.73 -6.36 17.11
CA ARG A 405 -6.62 -5.71 17.82
C ARG A 405 -6.03 -4.62 16.93
N TRP A 406 -6.25 -3.36 17.30
CA TRP A 406 -5.75 -2.23 16.52
C TRP A 406 -4.22 -2.20 16.36
N PRO A 407 -3.39 -2.66 17.34
CA PRO A 407 -1.93 -2.68 17.14
C PRO A 407 -1.51 -3.63 16.00
N LEU A 408 -2.22 -4.75 15.85
CA LEU A 408 -1.97 -5.67 14.75
C LEU A 408 -2.39 -5.09 13.40
N ALA A 409 -3.49 -4.31 13.38
CA ALA A 409 -3.90 -3.61 12.15
C ALA A 409 -2.89 -2.53 11.76
N LEU A 410 -2.33 -1.81 12.74
CA LEU A 410 -1.25 -0.85 12.54
C LEU A 410 0.00 -1.53 11.97
N PHE A 411 0.44 -2.64 12.58
CA PHE A 411 1.57 -3.43 12.08
C PHE A 411 1.36 -3.93 10.65
N GLN A 412 0.17 -4.42 10.30
CA GLN A 412 -0.13 -4.79 8.92
C GLN A 412 -0.02 -3.58 7.96
N GLY A 413 -0.41 -2.38 8.41
CA GLY A 413 -0.18 -1.14 7.67
C GLY A 413 1.31 -0.79 7.51
N MET A 414 2.14 -1.02 8.54
CA MET A 414 3.60 -0.86 8.45
C MET A 414 4.18 -1.82 7.41
N ILE A 415 3.77 -3.09 7.40
CA ILE A 415 4.22 -4.08 6.41
C ILE A 415 3.82 -3.67 4.99
N ASP A 416 2.59 -3.17 4.81
CA ASP A 416 2.12 -2.68 3.51
C ASP A 416 2.98 -1.52 2.99
N VAL A 417 3.30 -0.54 3.84
CA VAL A 417 4.16 0.59 3.48
C VAL A 417 5.61 0.13 3.24
N SER A 418 6.18 -0.71 4.10
CA SER A 418 7.52 -1.30 3.91
C SER A 418 7.63 -2.05 2.59
N CYS A 419 6.59 -2.81 2.21
CA CYS A 419 6.54 -3.51 0.93
C CYS A 419 6.59 -2.54 -0.26
N TYR A 420 5.90 -1.40 -0.17
CA TYR A 420 5.93 -0.39 -1.23
C TYR A 420 7.26 0.36 -1.28
N ASN A 421 7.76 0.82 -0.14
CA ASN A 421 9.04 1.51 -0.06
C ASN A 421 10.21 0.62 -0.50
N ALA A 422 10.23 -0.66 -0.09
CA ALA A 422 11.23 -1.63 -0.57
C ALA A 422 11.17 -1.83 -2.09
N PHE A 423 9.97 -1.85 -2.68
CA PHE A 423 9.81 -1.88 -4.13
C PHE A 423 10.37 -0.62 -4.80
N VAL A 424 10.17 0.56 -4.22
CA VAL A 424 10.74 1.82 -4.72
C VAL A 424 12.28 1.75 -4.68
N LEU A 425 12.87 1.36 -3.55
CA LEU A 425 14.32 1.19 -3.42
C LEU A 425 14.85 0.22 -4.49
N TRP A 426 14.27 -0.98 -4.57
CA TRP A 426 14.71 -2.00 -5.51
C TRP A 426 14.62 -1.55 -6.97
N ARG A 427 13.52 -0.89 -7.35
CA ARG A 427 13.32 -0.39 -8.72
C ARG A 427 14.36 0.67 -9.10
N GLU A 428 14.74 1.53 -8.17
CA GLU A 428 15.69 2.63 -8.43
C GLU A 428 17.14 2.15 -8.38
N LEU A 429 17.45 1.18 -7.52
CA LEU A 429 18.77 0.52 -7.47
C LEU A 429 18.99 -0.43 -8.64
N SER A 430 17.92 -1.03 -9.18
CA SER A 430 17.97 -2.00 -10.29
C SER A 430 17.05 -1.57 -11.45
N PRO A 431 17.37 -0.49 -12.18
CA PRO A 431 16.49 0.07 -13.22
C PRO A 431 16.19 -0.92 -14.37
N GLY A 432 17.15 -1.80 -14.69
CA GLY A 432 16.98 -2.85 -15.69
C GLY A 432 16.06 -4.00 -15.26
N TRP A 433 15.78 -4.14 -13.96
CA TRP A 433 15.01 -5.26 -13.43
C TRP A 433 13.56 -5.23 -13.93
N MET A 434 13.26 -6.14 -14.87
CA MET A 434 11.93 -6.31 -15.47
C MET A 434 11.35 -5.00 -16.03
N ALA A 435 12.20 -4.13 -16.60
CA ALA A 435 11.82 -2.78 -17.02
C ALA A 435 10.56 -2.72 -17.91
N SER A 436 10.37 -3.71 -18.80
CA SER A 436 9.23 -3.82 -19.72
C SER A 436 7.94 -4.37 -19.08
N ARG A 437 7.99 -4.92 -17.86
CA ARG A 437 6.83 -5.56 -17.21
C ARG A 437 5.97 -4.55 -16.47
N LYS A 438 4.69 -4.45 -16.84
CA LYS A 438 3.71 -3.57 -16.16
C LYS A 438 3.34 -4.05 -14.74
N ASN A 439 3.51 -5.34 -14.45
CA ASN A 439 3.15 -5.97 -13.17
C ASN A 439 4.35 -6.16 -12.20
N ARG A 440 5.45 -5.43 -12.40
CA ARG A 440 6.69 -5.49 -11.59
C ARG A 440 6.44 -5.57 -10.08
N ARG A 441 5.58 -4.71 -9.54
CA ARG A 441 5.29 -4.69 -8.09
C ARG A 441 4.68 -6.00 -7.59
N ARG A 442 3.76 -6.61 -8.35
CA ARG A 442 3.19 -7.91 -7.98
C ARG A 442 4.28 -8.98 -7.92
N LEU A 443 5.15 -9.01 -8.94
CA LEU A 443 6.25 -9.98 -9.02
C LEU A 443 7.28 -9.76 -7.90
N PHE A 444 7.56 -8.51 -7.55
CA PHE A 444 8.38 -8.14 -6.38
C PHE A 444 7.80 -8.76 -5.11
N LEU A 445 6.52 -8.49 -4.83
CA LEU A 445 5.85 -8.99 -3.62
C LEU A 445 5.73 -10.52 -3.60
N GLU A 446 5.55 -11.16 -4.76
CA GLU A 446 5.52 -12.61 -4.86
C GLU A 446 6.88 -13.23 -4.54
N ARG A 447 7.97 -12.66 -5.08
CA ARG A 447 9.35 -13.08 -4.77
C ARG A 447 9.67 -12.87 -3.29
N LEU A 448 9.35 -11.68 -2.75
CA LEU A 448 9.52 -11.35 -1.34
C LEU A 448 8.76 -12.33 -0.43
N GLY A 449 7.48 -12.54 -0.70
CA GLY A 449 6.63 -13.43 0.08
C GLY A 449 7.14 -14.88 0.06
N LYS A 450 7.62 -15.37 -1.10
CA LYS A 450 8.27 -16.68 -1.22
C LYS A 450 9.57 -16.74 -0.43
N ALA A 451 10.45 -15.73 -0.55
CA ALA A 451 11.72 -15.67 0.17
C ALA A 451 11.53 -15.69 1.69
N LEU A 452 10.52 -14.98 2.21
CA LEU A 452 10.21 -14.94 3.64
C LEU A 452 9.71 -16.27 4.20
N VAL A 453 9.04 -17.10 3.39
CA VAL A 453 8.51 -18.40 3.86
C VAL A 453 9.49 -19.55 3.67
N THR A 454 10.43 -19.43 2.73
CA THR A 454 11.37 -20.50 2.37
C THR A 454 12.13 -21.07 3.57
N PRO A 455 12.76 -20.26 4.46
CA PRO A 455 13.50 -20.81 5.59
C PRO A 455 12.65 -21.70 6.50
N LEU A 456 11.40 -21.32 6.76
CA LEU A 456 10.50 -22.15 7.57
C LEU A 456 10.04 -23.40 6.80
N VAL A 457 9.86 -23.33 5.48
CA VAL A 457 9.55 -24.50 4.65
C VAL A 457 10.69 -25.52 4.71
N LEU A 458 11.94 -25.08 4.60
CA LEU A 458 13.14 -25.94 4.65
C LEU A 458 13.34 -26.57 6.04
N ARG A 459 13.06 -25.82 7.11
CA ARG A 459 13.16 -26.34 8.50
C ARG A 459 12.17 -27.46 8.83
N ARG A 460 11.16 -27.72 7.99
CA ARG A 460 10.10 -28.70 8.30
C ARG A 460 10.54 -30.13 8.01
N GLU A 461 10.83 -30.88 9.06
CA GLU A 461 11.08 -32.33 8.98
C GLU A 461 9.90 -33.14 8.41
N ARG A 462 8.66 -32.70 8.67
CA ARG A 462 7.45 -33.39 8.20
C ARG A 462 6.78 -32.59 7.08
N PRO A 463 6.73 -33.13 5.84
CA PRO A 463 6.09 -32.46 4.73
C PRO A 463 4.59 -32.29 5.00
N ALA A 464 4.01 -31.27 4.36
CA ALA A 464 2.57 -31.05 4.43
C ALA A 464 1.80 -32.28 3.91
N ARG A 465 0.65 -32.59 4.53
CA ARG A 465 -0.13 -33.80 4.24
C ARG A 465 -0.70 -33.86 2.81
N SER A 466 -0.88 -32.71 2.17
CA SER A 466 -1.43 -32.61 0.81
C SER A 466 -0.32 -32.71 -0.23
N GLU A 467 -0.55 -33.46 -1.31
CA GLU A 467 0.45 -33.70 -2.36
C GLU A 467 0.92 -32.39 -3.01
N ALA A 468 0.01 -31.45 -3.30
CA ALA A 468 0.35 -30.15 -3.86
C ALA A 468 1.34 -29.37 -2.96
N SER A 469 1.14 -29.41 -1.64
CA SER A 469 2.00 -28.74 -0.66
C SER A 469 3.32 -29.46 -0.46
N ALA A 470 3.32 -30.80 -0.50
CA ALA A 470 4.54 -31.61 -0.46
C ALA A 470 5.39 -31.36 -1.72
N ARG A 471 4.77 -31.27 -2.90
CA ARG A 471 5.44 -30.92 -4.16
C ARG A 471 6.04 -29.52 -4.09
N PHE A 472 5.30 -28.54 -3.58
CA PHE A 472 5.82 -27.19 -3.36
C PHE A 472 7.05 -27.22 -2.43
N ALA A 473 6.96 -27.89 -1.27
CA ALA A 473 8.09 -27.99 -0.35
C ALA A 473 9.33 -28.64 -0.99
N ARG A 474 9.14 -29.72 -1.77
CA ARG A 474 10.22 -30.36 -2.53
C ARG A 474 10.83 -29.43 -3.58
N SER A 475 10.02 -28.65 -4.30
CA SER A 475 10.54 -27.66 -5.26
C SER A 475 11.36 -26.56 -4.60
N VAL A 476 10.97 -26.14 -3.38
CA VAL A 476 11.73 -25.16 -2.59
C VAL A 476 13.06 -25.77 -2.12
N ALA A 477 13.05 -27.01 -1.67
CA ALA A 477 14.28 -27.72 -1.27
C ALA A 477 15.25 -27.92 -2.45
N ALA A 478 14.73 -28.36 -3.61
CA ALA A 478 15.54 -28.52 -4.82
C ALA A 478 16.15 -27.19 -5.28
N ALA A 479 15.37 -26.09 -5.25
CA ALA A 479 15.87 -24.77 -5.61
C ALA A 479 16.86 -24.18 -4.59
N ALA A 480 16.83 -24.63 -3.33
CA ALA A 480 17.82 -24.25 -2.33
C ALA A 480 19.15 -25.00 -2.57
N ALA A 481 19.09 -26.31 -2.77
CA ALA A 481 20.26 -27.14 -3.07
C ALA A 481 21.01 -26.65 -4.32
N ALA A 482 20.28 -26.33 -5.41
CA ALA A 482 20.90 -25.82 -6.63
C ALA A 482 21.67 -24.50 -6.44
N ARG A 483 21.27 -23.66 -5.46
CA ARG A 483 21.96 -22.40 -5.16
C ARG A 483 23.18 -22.59 -4.28
N GLU A 484 23.22 -23.64 -3.47
CA GLU A 484 24.40 -24.02 -2.71
C GLU A 484 25.47 -24.55 -3.68
N GLU A 485 25.08 -25.38 -4.65
CA GLU A 485 25.97 -25.87 -5.72
C GLU A 485 26.51 -24.74 -6.62
N GLU A 486 25.67 -23.76 -6.99
CA GLU A 486 26.12 -22.56 -7.76
C GLU A 486 27.01 -21.61 -6.93
N GLY A 487 26.91 -21.64 -5.60
CA GLY A 487 27.70 -20.81 -4.69
C GLY A 487 29.08 -21.39 -4.36
N GLU A 488 29.22 -22.71 -4.37
CA GLU A 488 30.50 -23.41 -4.14
C GLU A 488 31.37 -23.49 -5.41
N GLY A 489 30.77 -23.41 -6.62
CA GLY A 489 31.53 -23.43 -7.89
C GLY A 489 32.10 -22.07 -8.35
N GLY A 490 31.97 -21.01 -7.55
CA GLY A 490 32.35 -19.65 -7.94
C GLY A 490 33.70 -19.14 -7.39
N GLU A 491 34.38 -19.91 -6.54
CA GLU A 491 35.63 -19.49 -5.86
C GLU A 491 36.86 -20.35 -6.22
N GLU A 492 36.77 -21.33 -7.14
CA GLU A 492 37.89 -22.22 -7.51
C GLU A 492 38.45 -22.04 -8.95
N GLU A 493 37.94 -21.11 -9.77
CA GLU A 493 38.42 -20.93 -11.16
C GLU A 493 39.54 -19.88 -11.37
N GLU A 494 40.14 -19.32 -10.31
CA GLU A 494 41.25 -18.36 -10.42
C GLU A 494 42.52 -18.75 -9.63
N GLU A 495 42.91 -20.03 -9.53
CA GLU A 495 44.30 -20.35 -9.14
C GLU A 495 44.79 -21.74 -9.58
N GLU A 496 44.73 -22.08 -10.86
CA GLU A 496 45.56 -23.19 -11.37
C GLU A 496 46.03 -22.98 -12.81
N ASP A 497 46.73 -21.87 -13.04
CA ASP A 497 47.64 -21.74 -14.17
C ASP A 497 49.03 -21.37 -13.67
N ARG A 498 49.78 -22.40 -13.22
CA ARG A 498 51.25 -22.52 -13.24
C ARG A 498 51.70 -23.79 -12.51
N ARG A 499 51.77 -24.91 -13.24
CA ARG A 499 53.02 -25.67 -13.47
C ARG A 499 52.72 -26.94 -14.24
N GLY A 500 53.32 -27.04 -15.42
CA GLY A 500 53.18 -28.17 -16.31
C GLY A 500 53.90 -29.42 -15.83
N GLY A 501 53.36 -30.54 -16.33
CA GLY A 501 54.11 -31.59 -17.02
C GLY A 501 54.91 -32.56 -16.15
N GLU A 502 54.44 -33.80 -16.06
CA GLU A 502 55.12 -34.93 -16.70
C GLU A 502 54.21 -36.17 -16.72
N ASN A 503 54.40 -36.96 -17.77
CA ASN A 503 53.60 -38.09 -18.23
C ASN A 503 54.30 -39.40 -17.82
N ARG A 504 53.57 -40.45 -17.41
CA ARG A 504 53.74 -41.85 -17.90
C ARG A 504 52.95 -42.92 -17.11
N ASP A 505 52.31 -43.77 -17.93
CA ASP A 505 52.17 -45.23 -17.85
C ASP A 505 51.38 -45.92 -16.73
N GLY A 506 50.26 -46.54 -17.15
CA GLY A 506 50.27 -48.01 -17.24
C GLY A 506 49.42 -48.83 -16.25
N VAL A 507 48.50 -49.59 -16.85
CA VAL A 507 48.05 -50.96 -16.49
C VAL A 507 47.00 -51.11 -15.38
N GLY A 508 45.95 -51.87 -15.72
CA GLY A 508 44.83 -52.19 -14.84
C GLY A 508 44.84 -53.57 -14.19
N ARG A 509 43.62 -53.96 -13.77
CA ARG A 509 43.13 -55.21 -13.15
C ARG A 509 43.22 -55.28 -11.62
N GLY A 510 42.12 -55.75 -11.02
CA GLY A 510 42.13 -56.30 -9.66
C GLY A 510 40.81 -56.15 -8.92
N ALA A 511 39.89 -57.10 -9.11
CA ALA A 511 38.73 -57.31 -8.25
C ALA A 511 39.14 -57.90 -6.89
N ALA A 512 38.46 -57.54 -5.79
CA ALA A 512 37.95 -58.47 -4.77
C ALA A 512 37.29 -57.78 -3.55
N TYR A 513 36.03 -58.15 -3.33
CA TYR A 513 35.33 -58.43 -2.06
C TYR A 513 35.65 -57.64 -0.77
N GLY A 514 34.63 -56.91 -0.30
CA GLY A 514 34.42 -56.58 1.12
C GLY A 514 32.92 -56.51 1.45
N ARG A 515 32.35 -57.60 2.01
CA ARG A 515 30.94 -57.66 2.43
C ARG A 515 30.72 -56.83 3.70
N GLY A 516 30.22 -55.60 3.53
CA GLY A 516 29.61 -54.80 4.61
C GLY A 516 28.14 -55.16 4.80
N ARG A 517 27.79 -55.59 6.02
CA ARG A 517 26.47 -56.07 6.45
C ARG A 517 25.41 -54.95 6.35
N ALA A 518 24.45 -55.09 5.45
CA ALA A 518 23.34 -54.13 5.28
C ALA A 518 22.40 -54.10 6.51
N PRO A 519 21.92 -52.92 6.95
CA PRO A 519 21.03 -52.81 8.11
C PRO A 519 19.63 -53.36 7.82
N ALA A 520 19.06 -54.05 8.80
CA ALA A 520 17.75 -54.67 8.73
C ALA A 520 16.63 -53.64 8.43
N SER A 521 15.96 -53.82 7.29
CA SER A 521 14.82 -53.00 6.83
C SER A 521 13.70 -52.89 7.89
N LYS A 522 13.45 -51.66 8.37
CA LYS A 522 12.39 -51.31 9.33
C LYS A 522 11.01 -51.54 8.70
N ARG A 523 10.12 -52.29 9.39
CA ARG A 523 8.73 -52.56 8.95
C ARG A 523 7.94 -51.24 8.79
N LYS A 524 7.23 -51.06 7.69
CA LYS A 524 6.39 -49.87 7.40
C LYS A 524 4.91 -50.17 7.68
N ARG A 525 4.06 -49.14 7.77
CA ARG A 525 2.61 -49.31 8.02
C ARG A 525 1.90 -49.73 6.72
N CYS A 526 0.96 -50.67 6.83
CA CYS A 526 0.06 -51.06 5.75
C CYS A 526 -0.80 -49.86 5.31
N GLN A 527 -0.75 -49.53 4.03
CA GLN A 527 -1.46 -48.39 3.43
C GLN A 527 -2.91 -48.72 3.03
N SER A 528 -3.30 -50.00 3.07
CA SER A 528 -4.67 -50.46 2.79
C SER A 528 -5.52 -50.67 4.06
N CYS A 529 -4.91 -50.62 5.24
CA CYS A 529 -5.63 -50.74 6.52
C CYS A 529 -5.99 -49.37 7.09
N PRO A 530 -7.12 -49.24 7.81
CA PRO A 530 -7.41 -48.03 8.59
C PRO A 530 -6.27 -47.70 9.55
N ALA A 531 -5.92 -46.42 9.66
CA ALA A 531 -4.78 -45.97 10.47
C ALA A 531 -4.89 -46.37 11.95
N LYS A 532 -6.10 -46.55 12.49
CA LYS A 532 -6.31 -47.02 13.86
C LYS A 532 -5.75 -48.43 14.14
N LYS A 533 -5.57 -49.27 13.11
CA LYS A 533 -5.10 -50.66 13.25
C LYS A 533 -3.57 -50.83 13.26
N ASP A 534 -2.81 -49.79 12.88
CA ASP A 534 -1.33 -49.76 12.76
C ASP A 534 -0.61 -51.06 12.33
N ARG A 535 -1.15 -51.79 11.35
CA ARG A 535 -0.56 -53.07 10.90
C ARG A 535 0.78 -52.83 10.22
N LYS A 536 1.89 -53.35 10.78
CA LYS A 536 3.24 -53.24 10.21
C LYS A 536 3.55 -54.37 9.22
N THR A 537 4.14 -54.03 8.09
CA THR A 537 4.49 -54.95 7.00
C THR A 537 5.85 -54.61 6.38
N ARG A 538 6.47 -55.61 5.76
CA ARG A 538 7.63 -55.44 4.87
C ARG A 538 7.26 -55.63 3.40
N ILE A 539 6.05 -56.12 3.13
CA ILE A 539 5.58 -56.46 1.79
C ILE A 539 5.21 -55.15 1.08
N ALA A 540 5.85 -54.89 -0.06
CA ALA A 540 5.53 -53.80 -0.96
C ALA A 540 4.97 -54.37 -2.27
N CYS A 541 3.93 -53.73 -2.82
CA CYS A 541 3.38 -54.10 -4.11
C CYS A 541 4.43 -53.87 -5.22
N ALA A 542 4.72 -54.88 -6.03
CA ALA A 542 5.72 -54.78 -7.11
C ALA A 542 5.34 -53.75 -8.19
N ALA A 543 4.04 -53.50 -8.41
CA ALA A 543 3.58 -52.57 -9.45
C ALA A 543 3.54 -51.09 -9.00
N CYS A 544 3.33 -50.81 -7.71
CA CYS A 544 3.11 -49.44 -7.22
C CYS A 544 3.90 -49.05 -5.96
N GLY A 545 4.72 -49.97 -5.42
CA GLY A 545 5.56 -49.73 -4.23
C GLY A 545 4.80 -49.57 -2.90
N LYS A 546 3.46 -49.69 -2.89
CA LYS A 546 2.67 -49.52 -1.66
C LYS A 546 2.88 -50.66 -0.66
N TYR A 547 3.07 -50.32 0.61
CA TYR A 547 3.23 -51.31 1.68
C TYR A 547 1.88 -51.89 2.09
N VAL A 548 1.71 -53.20 1.98
CA VAL A 548 0.47 -53.92 2.29
C VAL A 548 0.74 -55.06 3.28
N CYS A 549 -0.12 -55.25 4.29
CA CYS A 549 0.04 -56.39 5.21
C CYS A 549 -0.45 -57.69 4.55
N GLY A 550 -0.06 -58.84 5.09
CA GLY A 550 -0.45 -60.16 4.54
C GLY A 550 -1.95 -60.36 4.41
N SER A 551 -2.77 -59.72 5.24
CA SER A 551 -4.24 -59.75 5.13
C SER A 551 -4.81 -58.84 4.02
N CYS A 552 -4.02 -57.90 3.49
CA CYS A 552 -4.41 -57.01 2.39
C CYS A 552 -3.72 -57.39 1.07
N ALA A 553 -2.73 -58.29 1.11
CA ALA A 553 -2.14 -58.89 -0.07
C ALA A 553 -3.02 -60.07 -0.49
N VAL A 554 -3.86 -59.89 -1.50
CA VAL A 554 -4.73 -60.97 -2.00
C VAL A 554 -4.02 -61.69 -3.16
N PRO A 555 -3.77 -63.01 -3.09
CA PRO A 555 -3.60 -63.86 -4.27
C PRO A 555 -5.01 -64.13 -4.85
N HIS A 556 -5.22 -63.95 -6.15
CA HIS A 556 -6.55 -63.74 -6.79
C HIS A 556 -7.73 -64.64 -6.33
N CYS A 557 -8.95 -64.09 -6.30
CA CYS A 557 -10.22 -64.84 -6.19
C CYS A 557 -10.89 -65.09 -7.57
N GLY A 558 -11.88 -65.99 -7.64
CA GLY A 558 -12.46 -66.54 -8.89
C GLY A 558 -13.10 -65.57 -9.89
N GLY A 559 -13.30 -64.28 -9.55
CA GLY A 559 -13.73 -63.23 -10.49
C GLY A 559 -12.56 -62.51 -11.18
N CYS A 560 -11.34 -62.63 -10.64
CA CYS A 560 -10.14 -61.98 -11.16
C CYS A 560 -9.35 -62.89 -12.12
N ALA A 561 -9.44 -64.21 -11.97
CA ALA A 561 -8.88 -65.17 -12.94
C ALA A 561 -9.54 -65.05 -14.33
N ARG A 562 -10.86 -64.80 -14.37
CA ARG A 562 -11.64 -64.66 -15.61
C ARG A 562 -11.29 -63.43 -16.45
N ARG A 563 -10.74 -62.38 -15.83
CA ARG A 563 -10.32 -61.15 -16.54
C ARG A 563 -8.95 -61.26 -17.20
N VAL A 564 -8.11 -62.20 -16.75
CA VAL A 564 -6.83 -62.52 -17.39
C VAL A 564 -7.06 -63.38 -18.65
N ALA A 565 -8.08 -64.25 -18.64
CA ALA A 565 -8.49 -65.04 -19.80
C ALA A 565 -9.01 -64.19 -20.98
N ALA A 566 -9.54 -62.99 -20.72
CA ALA A 566 -10.06 -62.08 -21.76
C ALA A 566 -8.98 -61.39 -22.62
N ARG A 567 -7.69 -61.65 -22.39
CA ARG A 567 -6.57 -61.07 -23.15
C ARG A 567 -6.00 -61.98 -24.26
N LEU A 568 -6.60 -63.15 -24.53
CA LEU A 568 -6.07 -64.13 -25.49
C LEU A 568 -6.99 -64.47 -26.70
N SER A 569 -7.65 -63.49 -27.31
CA SER A 569 -8.33 -63.71 -28.61
C SER A 569 -8.63 -62.41 -29.38
N PHE A 570 -8.14 -62.32 -30.63
CA PHE A 570 -8.54 -61.39 -31.72
C PHE A 570 -9.67 -62.02 -32.57
N PRO A 571 -10.27 -61.35 -33.60
CA PRO A 571 -10.75 -59.97 -33.80
C PRO A 571 -12.23 -59.93 -34.29
N LEU A 572 -12.82 -58.75 -34.61
CA LEU A 572 -13.70 -58.46 -35.79
C LEU A 572 -14.12 -56.95 -35.80
N PRO A 573 -14.50 -56.36 -36.97
CA PRO A 573 -14.44 -54.92 -37.24
C PRO A 573 -15.66 -54.12 -36.73
N PRO A 574 -15.56 -52.77 -36.64
CA PRO A 574 -16.57 -51.96 -35.97
C PRO A 574 -17.84 -51.74 -36.83
N PRO A 575 -19.03 -51.65 -36.19
CA PRO A 575 -20.29 -51.33 -36.86
C PRO A 575 -20.42 -49.82 -37.19
N PRO A 576 -21.32 -49.46 -38.12
CA PRO A 576 -21.44 -48.09 -38.63
C PRO A 576 -22.01 -47.11 -37.58
N PRO A 577 -21.72 -45.80 -37.72
CA PRO A 577 -22.14 -44.81 -36.73
C PRO A 577 -23.65 -44.49 -36.80
N PRO A 578 -24.28 -44.19 -35.64
CA PRO A 578 -25.71 -43.84 -35.56
C PRO A 578 -26.01 -42.41 -36.04
N PRO A 579 -27.27 -42.10 -36.41
CA PRO A 579 -27.67 -40.78 -36.93
C PRO A 579 -27.60 -39.68 -35.85
N PRO A 580 -27.44 -38.41 -36.26
CA PRO A 580 -27.24 -37.30 -35.31
C PRO A 580 -28.50 -36.97 -34.51
N SER A 581 -28.30 -36.70 -33.22
CA SER A 581 -29.34 -36.31 -32.25
C SER A 581 -29.89 -34.90 -32.53
N PRO A 582 -31.19 -34.64 -32.24
CA PRO A 582 -31.78 -33.32 -32.42
C PRO A 582 -31.21 -32.29 -31.41
N PRO A 583 -31.19 -30.98 -31.77
CA PRO A 583 -30.59 -29.95 -30.93
C PRO A 583 -31.37 -29.74 -29.62
N PRO A 584 -30.67 -29.38 -28.51
CA PRO A 584 -31.27 -29.24 -27.20
C PRO A 584 -32.17 -27.99 -27.10
N GLN A 585 -33.31 -28.14 -26.41
CA GLN A 585 -34.21 -27.03 -26.10
C GLN A 585 -33.58 -26.04 -25.10
N PRO A 586 -33.93 -24.74 -25.19
CA PRO A 586 -33.41 -23.72 -24.28
C PRO A 586 -33.93 -23.90 -22.84
N PRO A 587 -33.15 -23.51 -21.82
CA PRO A 587 -33.54 -23.65 -20.42
C PRO A 587 -34.67 -22.70 -20.01
N PRO A 588 -35.49 -23.08 -19.02
CA PRO A 588 -36.61 -22.26 -18.54
C PRO A 588 -36.15 -21.00 -17.80
N SER A 589 -36.92 -19.93 -17.95
CA SER A 589 -36.68 -18.62 -17.32
C SER A 589 -36.70 -18.69 -15.78
N PRO A 590 -35.84 -17.92 -15.09
CA PRO A 590 -35.82 -17.90 -13.63
C PRO A 590 -37.08 -17.22 -13.03
N PRO A 591 -37.50 -17.62 -11.82
CA PRO A 591 -38.67 -17.03 -11.16
C PRO A 591 -38.42 -15.57 -10.74
N PRO A 592 -39.49 -14.75 -10.66
CA PRO A 592 -39.37 -13.35 -10.28
C PRO A 592 -38.94 -13.18 -8.81
N PRO A 593 -38.24 -12.09 -8.46
CA PRO A 593 -37.77 -11.83 -7.11
C PRO A 593 -38.94 -11.53 -6.14
N PRO A 594 -38.77 -11.81 -4.84
CA PRO A 594 -39.79 -11.53 -3.83
C PRO A 594 -40.01 -10.02 -3.66
N PRO A 595 -41.23 -9.60 -3.27
CA PRO A 595 -41.55 -8.19 -3.06
C PRO A 595 -40.76 -7.58 -1.89
N PRO A 596 -40.49 -6.27 -1.92
CA PRO A 596 -39.75 -5.59 -0.87
C PRO A 596 -40.54 -5.52 0.45
N PRO A 597 -39.84 -5.44 1.60
CA PRO A 597 -40.50 -5.29 2.90
C PRO A 597 -41.21 -3.93 3.02
N PRO A 598 -42.29 -3.83 3.83
CA PRO A 598 -42.99 -2.57 4.04
C PRO A 598 -42.10 -1.52 4.74
N PRO A 599 -42.31 -0.22 4.46
CA PRO A 599 -41.54 0.85 5.07
C PRO A 599 -41.83 0.98 6.59
N PRO A 600 -40.87 1.49 7.38
CA PRO A 600 -41.05 1.76 8.80
C PRO A 600 -42.11 2.86 9.03
N PRO A 601 -42.77 2.90 10.20
CA PRO A 601 -43.98 3.71 10.45
C PRO A 601 -43.84 5.23 10.28
N ASN A 602 -42.65 5.77 10.05
CA ASN A 602 -42.39 7.22 9.96
C ASN A 602 -41.72 7.65 8.65
N TRP A 603 -41.91 6.91 7.54
CA TRP A 603 -41.39 7.31 6.23
C TRP A 603 -42.45 8.07 5.41
N ARG A 604 -42.29 9.39 5.25
CA ARG A 604 -43.03 10.19 4.25
C ARG A 604 -42.20 10.27 2.96
N ALA A 605 -42.82 9.89 1.84
CA ALA A 605 -42.22 10.00 0.51
C ALA A 605 -42.27 11.46 0.01
N PRO A 606 -41.24 11.97 -0.69
CA PRO A 606 -41.29 13.28 -1.31
C PRO A 606 -41.79 13.17 -2.77
N GLY A 607 -42.89 13.87 -3.08
CA GLY A 607 -43.23 14.28 -4.44
C GLY A 607 -44.71 14.20 -4.78
N ALA A 608 -45.42 15.33 -4.66
CA ALA A 608 -46.58 15.65 -5.48
C ALA A 608 -46.70 17.18 -5.59
N LEU A 609 -46.59 17.67 -6.83
CA LEU A 609 -47.00 19.00 -7.29
C LEU A 609 -48.53 19.05 -7.33
N LEU A 610 -49.12 20.18 -6.90
CA LEU A 610 -50.37 20.85 -7.35
C LEU A 610 -50.30 22.26 -6.70
N GLU A 611 -50.18 23.36 -7.47
CA GLU A 611 -51.29 24.23 -7.91
C GLU A 611 -52.13 24.74 -6.73
N GLU A 612 -51.83 25.95 -6.25
CA GLU A 612 -52.57 27.22 -6.47
C GLU A 612 -53.34 27.54 -5.18
N ASP A 613 -53.02 28.66 -4.55
CA ASP A 613 -53.99 29.68 -4.13
C ASP A 613 -53.23 30.86 -3.49
N GLU A 614 -53.50 32.02 -4.08
CA GLU A 614 -53.24 33.35 -3.58
C GLU A 614 -53.98 33.53 -2.25
N ASP A 615 -53.39 34.20 -1.28
CA ASP A 615 -54.10 35.16 -0.43
C ASP A 615 -53.12 36.02 0.36
N GLU A 616 -53.53 37.28 0.43
CA GLU A 616 -52.91 38.44 1.04
C GLU A 616 -52.78 38.29 2.57
N ASP A 617 -51.86 39.05 3.16
CA ASP A 617 -52.16 40.09 4.15
C ASP A 617 -51.19 40.17 5.36
N ASP A 618 -50.62 41.36 5.49
CA ASP A 618 -50.25 42.16 6.67
C ASP A 618 -49.52 41.62 7.92
N GLY A 619 -48.63 42.49 8.43
CA GLY A 619 -48.22 42.60 9.85
C GLY A 619 -46.74 42.29 10.10
N ASP A 620 -45.82 43.26 9.99
CA ASP A 620 -45.41 44.23 11.02
C ASP A 620 -44.75 43.66 12.30
N GLU A 621 -43.69 44.38 12.68
CA GLU A 621 -43.11 44.58 14.03
C GLU A 621 -42.14 43.55 14.65
N ASP A 622 -40.89 44.03 14.73
CA ASP A 622 -40.10 44.29 15.93
C ASP A 622 -39.34 43.21 16.72
N ASP A 623 -38.05 43.55 16.86
CA ASP A 623 -37.20 43.60 18.06
C ASP A 623 -36.60 42.35 18.74
N ASP A 624 -35.30 42.54 19.00
CA ASP A 624 -34.51 42.16 20.18
C ASP A 624 -34.20 40.68 20.50
N GLU A 625 -32.98 40.24 20.14
CA GLU A 625 -31.80 40.01 21.03
C GLU A 625 -30.72 39.12 20.38
#